data_AF-A0A0L1KP32-F1
#
_entry.id   AF-A0A0L1KP32-F1
#
_cell.length_a   1.000
_cell.length_b   1.000
_cell.length_c   1.000
_cell.angle_alpha   90.00
_cell.angle_beta   90.00
_cell.angle_gamma   90.00
#
_symmetry.space_group_name_H-M   'P 1'
#
loop_
_entity.id
_entity.type
_entity.pdbx_description
1 polymer ?
#
loop_
_entity_poly.entity_id
_entity_poly.type
_entity_poly.pdbx_seq_one_letter_code
_entity_poly.pdbx_strand_id
1 'polypeptide(L)'
;MFSLLTIAITTTDAQAIGENPFLQEWETALMDRFYSQISEAGMAYFSSYGRSIDFCYRQGVECTFRSVIKITITDKHYGNFDIHVLPPTVTHVSIRYCEQHYEIHTRALPRMLRHCRLNNNQLFGCVDLQVLPENIVILDLSHNQLNGPIDLTRLPQSMAGLWLQENAIRQSVVLYDRIPPALTSIILVLPKNPKNRIGKLRALYPGNPVTACQIFQTFPSKNIR
;
A
#
# COMPACT_ATOMS: atom_id res chain seq x y z
N MET A 1 -26.67 23.37 -57.36
CA MET A 1 -27.13 22.01 -57.03
C MET A 1 -26.07 21.37 -56.16
N PHE A 2 -26.24 21.38 -54.83
CA PHE A 2 -25.35 20.66 -53.91
C PHE A 2 -26.08 19.41 -53.43
N SER A 3 -25.48 18.25 -53.72
CA SER A 3 -26.00 16.92 -53.38
C SER A 3 -25.66 16.62 -51.92
N LEU A 4 -26.66 16.39 -51.08
CA LEU A 4 -26.50 15.90 -49.72
C LEU A 4 -26.44 14.37 -49.76
N LEU A 5 -25.27 13.79 -49.48
CA LEU A 5 -25.12 12.37 -49.19
C LEU A 5 -25.57 12.11 -47.75
N THR A 6 -26.69 11.41 -47.60
CA THR A 6 -27.18 10.86 -46.34
C THR A 6 -26.32 9.66 -45.93
N ILE A 7 -25.58 9.80 -44.83
CA ILE A 7 -24.90 8.67 -44.18
C ILE A 7 -25.95 7.95 -43.34
N ALA A 8 -26.34 6.75 -43.77
CA ALA A 8 -27.13 5.83 -42.97
C ALA A 8 -26.22 5.17 -41.93
N ILE A 9 -26.42 5.51 -40.64
CA ILE A 9 -25.80 4.79 -39.53
C ILE A 9 -26.69 3.58 -39.26
N THR A 10 -26.21 2.39 -39.63
CA THR A 10 -26.84 1.13 -39.24
C THR A 10 -26.58 0.90 -37.75
N THR A 11 -27.65 0.95 -36.96
CA THR A 11 -27.65 0.63 -35.54
C THR A 11 -27.40 -0.87 -35.34
N THR A 12 -26.16 -1.23 -35.08
CA THR A 12 -25.81 -2.45 -34.34
C THR A 12 -25.06 -2.04 -33.08
N ASP A 13 -25.77 -1.36 -32.19
CA ASP A 13 -25.32 -1.05 -30.84
C ASP A 13 -26.39 -1.54 -29.86
N ALA A 14 -26.14 -2.72 -29.30
CA ALA A 14 -26.86 -3.22 -28.15
C ALA A 14 -25.91 -4.10 -27.33
N GLN A 15 -25.00 -3.45 -26.58
CA GLN A 15 -24.52 -3.83 -25.22
C GLN A 15 -23.15 -3.17 -24.91
N ALA A 16 -23.14 -1.89 -24.56
CA ALA A 16 -22.07 -1.29 -23.76
C ALA A 16 -22.71 -0.25 -22.83
N ILE A 17 -23.18 -0.72 -21.66
CA ILE A 17 -23.63 0.17 -20.59
C ILE A 17 -22.36 0.75 -19.94
N GLY A 18 -22.00 1.98 -20.31
CA GLY A 18 -21.37 2.96 -19.41
C GLY A 18 -19.89 2.81 -19.05
N GLU A 19 -18.98 2.58 -20.00
CA GLU A 19 -17.53 2.73 -19.76
C GLU A 19 -17.08 4.13 -20.22
N ASN A 20 -16.51 4.94 -19.31
CA ASN A 20 -15.92 6.24 -19.64
C ASN A 20 -14.49 6.03 -20.19
N PRO A 21 -14.24 6.25 -21.49
CA PRO A 21 -12.95 5.92 -22.13
C PRO A 21 -11.77 6.69 -21.52
N PHE A 22 -12.00 7.91 -21.01
CA PHE A 22 -10.95 8.71 -20.37
C PHE A 22 -10.42 8.08 -19.07
N LEU A 23 -11.29 7.43 -18.29
CA LEU A 23 -10.88 6.75 -17.05
C LEU A 23 -9.99 5.54 -17.36
N GLN A 24 -10.24 4.84 -18.46
CA GLN A 24 -9.48 3.67 -18.88
C GLN A 24 -8.08 4.04 -19.41
N GLU A 25 -7.97 5.14 -20.16
CA GLU A 25 -6.67 5.65 -20.64
C GLU A 25 -5.78 6.10 -19.48
N TRP A 26 -6.36 6.77 -18.47
CA TRP A 26 -5.62 7.19 -17.29
C TRP A 26 -5.13 6.00 -16.45
N GLU A 27 -6.00 5.02 -16.20
CA GLU A 27 -5.64 3.81 -15.45
C GLU A 27 -4.54 3.01 -16.17
N THR A 28 -4.58 2.96 -17.51
CA THR A 28 -3.53 2.36 -18.34
C THR A 28 -2.18 3.05 -18.11
N ALA A 29 -2.13 4.38 -18.19
CA ALA A 29 -0.88 5.13 -18.00
C ALA A 29 -0.29 4.95 -16.59
N LEU A 30 -1.15 4.86 -15.56
CA LEU A 30 -0.72 4.56 -14.19
C LEU A 30 -0.10 3.17 -14.08
N MET A 31 -0.74 2.17 -14.68
CA MET A 31 -0.23 0.80 -14.67
C MET A 31 1.05 0.64 -15.50
N ASP A 32 1.22 1.36 -16.61
CA ASP A 32 2.49 1.40 -17.35
C ASP A 32 3.62 1.94 -16.47
N ARG A 33 3.39 3.00 -15.70
CA ARG A 33 4.37 3.54 -14.76
C ARG A 33 4.67 2.57 -13.62
N PHE A 34 3.66 1.87 -13.11
CA PHE A 34 3.82 0.85 -12.06
C PHE A 34 4.80 -0.26 -12.48
N TYR A 35 4.78 -0.67 -13.76
CA TYR A 35 5.68 -1.67 -14.32
C TYR A 35 6.97 -1.09 -14.96
N SER A 36 7.15 0.23 -14.97
CA SER A 36 8.23 0.87 -15.76
C SER A 36 9.66 0.55 -15.29
N GLN A 37 9.83 0.07 -14.05
CA GLN A 37 11.13 -0.24 -13.46
C GLN A 37 11.39 -1.73 -13.29
N ILE A 38 10.61 -2.59 -13.94
CA ILE A 38 10.90 -4.02 -13.99
C ILE A 38 11.62 -4.41 -15.27
N SER A 39 12.42 -5.47 -15.19
CA SER A 39 13.16 -6.08 -16.29
C SER A 39 12.24 -6.64 -17.38
N GLU A 40 12.76 -6.80 -18.59
CA GLU A 40 12.05 -7.44 -19.71
C GLU A 40 11.57 -8.86 -19.35
N ALA A 41 12.38 -9.62 -18.62
CA ALA A 41 11.99 -10.95 -18.12
C ALA A 41 10.78 -10.87 -17.17
N GLY A 42 10.73 -9.84 -16.31
CA GLY A 42 9.58 -9.56 -15.47
C GLY A 42 8.36 -9.17 -16.30
N MET A 43 8.52 -8.25 -17.26
CA MET A 43 7.44 -7.86 -18.17
C MET A 43 6.84 -9.07 -18.87
N ALA A 44 7.67 -9.97 -19.39
CA ALA A 44 7.23 -11.22 -20.00
C ALA A 44 6.49 -12.12 -19.01
N TYR A 45 7.00 -12.26 -17.78
CA TYR A 45 6.36 -13.05 -16.71
C TYR A 45 4.96 -12.54 -16.39
N PHE A 46 4.79 -11.24 -16.11
CA PHE A 46 3.49 -10.68 -15.75
C PHE A 46 2.52 -10.61 -16.93
N SER A 47 3.01 -10.65 -18.17
CA SER A 47 2.19 -10.65 -19.39
C SER A 47 1.78 -12.05 -19.87
N SER A 48 2.20 -13.14 -19.20
CA SER A 48 2.12 -14.49 -19.79
C SER A 48 0.70 -15.07 -19.89
N TYR A 49 -0.32 -14.42 -19.30
CA TYR A 49 -1.73 -14.83 -19.42
C TYR A 49 -2.41 -14.13 -20.61
N GLY A 50 -2.03 -14.54 -21.82
CA GLY A 50 -2.62 -14.06 -23.07
C GLY A 50 -2.05 -12.71 -23.52
N ARG A 51 -1.97 -12.52 -24.84
CA ARG A 51 -1.43 -11.31 -25.50
C ARG A 51 -2.32 -10.06 -25.33
N SER A 52 -3.03 -9.95 -24.21
CA SER A 52 -3.90 -8.82 -23.93
C SER A 52 -3.08 -7.65 -23.41
N ILE A 53 -3.34 -6.46 -23.96
CA ILE A 53 -2.78 -5.19 -23.47
C ILE A 53 -3.39 -4.84 -22.09
N ASP A 54 -4.51 -5.47 -21.73
CA ASP A 54 -5.27 -5.20 -20.51
C ASP A 54 -4.60 -5.80 -19.26
N PHE A 55 -4.25 -4.93 -18.31
CA PHE A 55 -3.59 -5.28 -17.05
C PHE A 55 -4.43 -6.21 -16.17
N CYS A 56 -5.75 -6.27 -16.37
CA CYS A 56 -6.63 -7.17 -15.63
C CYS A 56 -6.36 -8.65 -15.91
N TYR A 57 -5.62 -8.97 -16.99
CA TYR A 57 -5.16 -10.33 -17.27
C TYR A 57 -3.74 -10.60 -16.77
N ARG A 58 -3.04 -9.60 -16.24
CA ARG A 58 -1.67 -9.76 -15.75
C ARG A 58 -1.66 -10.54 -14.44
N GLN A 59 -0.64 -11.36 -14.28
CA GLN A 59 -0.51 -12.18 -13.08
C GLN A 59 -0.41 -11.30 -11.83
N GLY A 60 -1.24 -11.60 -10.82
CA GLY A 60 -1.24 -10.86 -9.56
C GLY A 60 -2.09 -9.58 -9.58
N VAL A 61 -2.74 -9.25 -10.69
CA VAL A 61 -3.70 -8.13 -10.78
C VAL A 61 -5.12 -8.69 -10.71
N GLU A 62 -5.96 -8.08 -9.88
CA GLU A 62 -7.39 -8.39 -9.78
C GLU A 62 -8.20 -7.12 -9.99
N CYS A 63 -9.13 -7.19 -10.93
CA CYS A 63 -9.98 -6.08 -11.32
C CYS A 63 -11.45 -6.32 -10.98
N THR A 64 -12.20 -5.23 -10.82
CA THR A 64 -13.67 -5.23 -10.73
C THR A 64 -14.19 -4.17 -11.70
N PHE A 65 -15.10 -4.55 -12.60
CA PHE A 65 -15.57 -3.68 -13.68
C PHE A 65 -14.42 -2.98 -14.43
N ARG A 66 -13.38 -3.73 -14.80
CA ARG A 66 -12.13 -3.27 -15.46
C ARG A 66 -11.22 -2.32 -14.68
N SER A 67 -11.57 -1.91 -13.47
CA SER A 67 -10.65 -1.16 -12.61
C SER A 67 -9.84 -2.08 -11.71
N VAL A 68 -8.55 -1.79 -11.57
CA VAL A 68 -7.62 -2.52 -10.71
C VAL A 68 -7.98 -2.25 -9.25
N ILE A 69 -8.36 -3.31 -8.54
CA ILE A 69 -8.75 -3.23 -7.13
C ILE A 69 -7.65 -3.79 -6.24
N LYS A 70 -6.90 -4.78 -6.73
CA LYS A 70 -5.95 -5.52 -5.91
C LYS A 70 -4.73 -5.96 -6.70
N ILE A 71 -3.57 -5.83 -6.07
CA ILE A 71 -2.27 -6.25 -6.60
C ILE A 71 -1.59 -7.16 -5.58
N THR A 72 -1.16 -8.34 -6.02
CA THR A 72 -0.47 -9.34 -5.21
C THR A 72 0.73 -9.89 -5.97
N ILE A 73 1.92 -9.55 -5.50
CA ILE A 73 3.21 -9.98 -6.03
C ILE A 73 4.03 -10.51 -4.86
N THR A 74 4.56 -11.72 -4.96
CA THR A 74 5.34 -12.33 -3.87
C THR A 74 6.47 -13.18 -4.44
N ASP A 75 7.66 -13.03 -3.89
CA ASP A 75 8.85 -13.80 -4.29
C ASP A 75 9.19 -13.60 -5.77
N LYS A 76 9.26 -12.33 -6.20
CA LYS A 76 9.54 -11.92 -7.59
C LYS A 76 10.60 -10.84 -7.62
N HIS A 77 11.75 -11.18 -8.21
CA HIS A 77 12.96 -10.34 -8.21
C HIS A 77 13.19 -9.73 -9.59
N TYR A 78 12.22 -8.94 -10.06
CA TYR A 78 12.25 -8.39 -11.42
C TYR A 78 12.58 -6.91 -11.49
N GLY A 79 12.87 -6.25 -10.37
CA GLY A 79 13.01 -4.79 -10.29
C GLY A 79 11.92 -4.19 -9.41
N ASN A 80 11.73 -2.87 -9.55
CA ASN A 80 10.83 -2.11 -8.68
C ASN A 80 9.43 -1.96 -9.26
N PHE A 81 8.44 -2.03 -8.38
CA PHE A 81 7.04 -1.72 -8.62
C PHE A 81 6.69 -0.45 -7.84
N ASP A 82 6.54 0.67 -8.56
CA ASP A 82 6.26 1.95 -7.90
C ASP A 82 4.78 2.03 -7.46
N ILE A 83 4.51 1.79 -6.18
CA ILE A 83 3.14 1.79 -5.67
C ILE A 83 2.52 3.20 -5.57
N HIS A 84 3.31 4.26 -5.70
CA HIS A 84 2.82 5.65 -5.60
C HIS A 84 2.04 6.09 -6.84
N VAL A 85 2.22 5.38 -7.96
CA VAL A 85 1.51 5.63 -9.22
C VAL A 85 0.33 4.68 -9.42
N LEU A 86 -0.10 3.97 -8.39
CA LEU A 86 -1.23 3.06 -8.51
C LEU A 86 -2.55 3.80 -8.73
N PRO A 87 -3.49 3.18 -9.47
CA PRO A 87 -4.85 3.71 -9.60
C PRO A 87 -5.49 4.00 -8.24
N PRO A 88 -6.25 5.10 -8.10
CA PRO A 88 -6.88 5.46 -6.83
C PRO A 88 -7.95 4.45 -6.39
N THR A 89 -8.41 3.60 -7.31
CA THR A 89 -9.32 2.46 -7.11
C THR A 89 -8.70 1.30 -6.33
N VAL A 90 -7.37 1.23 -6.25
CA VAL A 90 -6.67 0.14 -5.57
C VAL A 90 -6.95 0.18 -4.07
N THR A 91 -7.50 -0.93 -3.58
CA THR A 91 -7.83 -1.12 -2.15
C THR A 91 -6.87 -2.08 -1.46
N HIS A 92 -6.15 -2.92 -2.21
CA HIS A 92 -5.27 -3.95 -1.67
C HIS A 92 -3.95 -4.02 -2.44
N VAL A 93 -2.83 -3.87 -1.74
CA VAL A 93 -1.49 -4.06 -2.29
C VAL A 93 -0.72 -5.00 -1.38
N SER A 94 -0.17 -6.06 -1.96
CA SER A 94 0.74 -6.99 -1.29
C SER A 94 1.93 -7.29 -2.20
N ILE A 95 3.06 -6.63 -1.96
CA ILE A 95 4.33 -6.84 -2.68
C ILE A 95 5.39 -7.24 -1.66
N ARG A 96 5.67 -8.54 -1.53
CA ARG A 96 6.48 -9.10 -0.42
C ARG A 96 7.62 -9.96 -0.94
N TYR A 97 8.78 -9.93 -0.29
CA TYR A 97 9.95 -10.72 -0.72
C TYR A 97 10.33 -10.44 -2.19
N CYS A 98 10.27 -9.18 -2.62
CA CYS A 98 10.50 -8.80 -4.02
C CYS A 98 11.72 -7.88 -4.18
N GLU A 99 12.54 -7.74 -3.14
CA GLU A 99 13.73 -6.87 -3.12
C GLU A 99 13.44 -5.41 -3.52
N GLN A 100 12.23 -4.94 -3.27
CA GLN A 100 11.82 -3.58 -3.66
C GLN A 100 12.71 -2.55 -2.97
N HIS A 101 13.35 -1.70 -3.76
CA HIS A 101 14.34 -0.73 -3.30
C HIS A 101 14.01 0.65 -3.89
N TYR A 102 13.19 1.41 -3.17
CA TYR A 102 12.87 2.80 -3.45
C TYR A 102 12.42 3.51 -2.16
N GLU A 103 12.38 4.84 -2.21
CA GLU A 103 11.90 5.66 -1.08
C GLU A 103 10.38 5.58 -0.98
N ILE A 104 9.86 5.25 0.22
CA ILE A 104 8.42 5.22 0.47
C ILE A 104 7.88 6.63 0.78
N HIS A 105 6.80 7.01 0.12
CA HIS A 105 6.07 8.25 0.38
C HIS A 105 4.64 7.93 0.80
N THR A 106 4.37 7.95 2.11
CA THR A 106 3.03 7.63 2.65
C THR A 106 1.94 8.56 2.12
N ARG A 107 2.28 9.81 1.77
CA ARG A 107 1.37 10.79 1.14
C ARG A 107 0.98 10.46 -0.29
N ALA A 108 1.68 9.56 -0.96
CA ALA A 108 1.36 9.16 -2.32
C ALA A 108 0.67 7.78 -2.40
N LEU A 109 0.31 7.19 -1.25
CA LEU A 109 -0.48 5.95 -1.24
C LEU A 109 -1.90 6.20 -1.77
N PRO A 110 -2.49 5.23 -2.51
CA PRO A 110 -3.87 5.32 -2.98
C PRO A 110 -4.85 5.59 -1.84
N ARG A 111 -5.80 6.50 -2.04
CA ARG A 111 -6.69 6.96 -0.96
C ARG A 111 -7.75 5.94 -0.55
N MET A 112 -8.07 4.99 -1.43
CA MET A 112 -8.97 3.86 -1.13
C MET A 112 -8.23 2.66 -0.54
N LEU A 113 -6.91 2.76 -0.30
CA LEU A 113 -6.11 1.64 0.20
C LEU A 113 -6.56 1.21 1.59
N ARG A 114 -6.94 -0.06 1.71
CA ARG A 114 -7.33 -0.71 2.96
C ARG A 114 -6.23 -1.62 3.49
N HIS A 115 -5.59 -2.39 2.61
CA HIS A 115 -4.53 -3.32 2.99
C HIS A 115 -3.25 -3.04 2.22
N CYS A 116 -2.17 -2.73 2.93
CA CYS A 116 -0.86 -2.53 2.36
C CYS A 116 0.15 -3.45 3.05
N ARG A 117 0.73 -4.39 2.30
CA ARG A 117 1.80 -5.27 2.78
C ARG A 117 3.00 -5.15 1.85
N LEU A 118 4.05 -4.51 2.34
CA LEU A 118 5.33 -4.33 1.64
C LEU A 118 6.50 -4.94 2.43
N ASN A 119 6.19 -5.91 3.28
CA ASN A 119 7.17 -6.49 4.18
C ASN A 119 8.18 -7.38 3.47
N ASN A 120 9.37 -7.49 4.06
CA ASN A 120 10.51 -8.22 3.50
C ASN A 120 10.96 -7.64 2.14
N ASN A 121 11.28 -6.35 2.13
CA ASN A 121 11.87 -5.66 0.99
C ASN A 121 13.07 -4.80 1.47
N GLN A 122 13.49 -3.85 0.66
CA GLN A 122 14.60 -2.94 0.93
C GLN A 122 14.13 -1.47 0.86
N LEU A 123 12.85 -1.21 1.17
CA LEU A 123 12.28 0.14 1.14
C LEU A 123 12.96 1.03 2.18
N PHE A 124 13.25 2.27 1.80
CA PHE A 124 13.90 3.25 2.68
C PHE A 124 13.08 4.55 2.75
N GLY A 125 13.56 5.51 3.54
CA GLY A 125 12.88 6.79 3.78
C GLY A 125 12.10 6.82 5.09
N CYS A 126 11.37 7.91 5.29
CA CYS A 126 10.60 8.20 6.50
C CYS A 126 9.13 7.82 6.33
N VAL A 127 8.53 7.24 7.37
CA VAL A 127 7.10 6.91 7.38
C VAL A 127 6.31 7.94 8.18
N ASP A 128 5.64 8.85 7.49
CA ASP A 128 4.66 9.74 8.11
C ASP A 128 3.33 8.99 8.27
N LEU A 129 3.06 8.51 9.49
CA LEU A 129 1.84 7.76 9.82
C LEU A 129 0.60 8.65 9.94
N GLN A 130 0.77 9.98 9.97
CA GLN A 130 -0.32 10.95 10.19
C GLN A 130 -1.05 11.30 8.89
N VAL A 131 -0.53 10.86 7.75
CA VAL A 131 -1.03 11.17 6.39
C VAL A 131 -1.42 9.92 5.61
N LEU A 132 -1.55 8.79 6.32
CA LEU A 132 -2.04 7.54 5.77
C LEU A 132 -3.46 7.69 5.21
N PRO A 133 -3.85 6.86 4.24
CA PRO A 133 -5.25 6.77 3.81
C PRO A 133 -6.17 6.46 4.99
N GLU A 134 -7.29 7.19 5.11
CA GLU A 134 -8.22 7.05 6.25
C GLU A 134 -8.85 5.67 6.35
N ASN A 135 -8.98 4.95 5.23
CA ASN A 135 -9.59 3.62 5.15
C ASN A 135 -8.60 2.48 5.43
N ILE A 136 -7.34 2.79 5.74
CA ILE A 136 -6.32 1.75 5.94
C ILE A 136 -6.65 0.92 7.19
N VAL A 137 -6.70 -0.38 7.01
CA VAL A 137 -6.99 -1.39 8.04
C VAL A 137 -5.69 -2.10 8.44
N ILE A 138 -4.86 -2.43 7.47
CA ILE A 138 -3.61 -3.16 7.67
C ILE A 138 -2.48 -2.44 6.96
N LEU A 139 -1.43 -2.11 7.73
CA LEU A 139 -0.16 -1.61 7.20
C LEU A 139 0.98 -2.49 7.73
N ASP A 140 1.59 -3.27 6.84
CA ASP A 140 2.78 -4.06 7.15
C ASP A 140 3.95 -3.58 6.30
N LEU A 141 4.87 -2.87 6.95
CA LEU A 141 6.13 -2.39 6.38
C LEU A 141 7.34 -3.02 7.09
N SER A 142 7.13 -4.13 7.80
CA SER A 142 8.18 -4.80 8.55
C SER A 142 9.29 -5.36 7.65
N HIS A 143 10.49 -5.55 8.20
CA HIS A 143 11.64 -6.08 7.44
C HIS A 143 11.96 -5.22 6.20
N ASN A 144 12.28 -3.94 6.44
CA ASN A 144 12.72 -2.96 5.43
C ASN A 144 13.90 -2.14 6.00
N GLN A 145 14.21 -0.98 5.38
CA GLN A 145 15.27 -0.06 5.79
C GLN A 145 14.72 1.32 6.20
N LEU A 146 13.46 1.36 6.63
CA LEU A 146 12.74 2.60 6.96
C LEU A 146 13.35 3.27 8.19
N ASN A 147 13.44 4.60 8.15
CA ASN A 147 14.08 5.39 9.20
C ASN A 147 13.19 6.57 9.60
N GLY A 148 13.78 7.51 10.34
CA GLY A 148 13.09 8.72 10.79
C GLY A 148 12.19 8.49 11.99
N PRO A 149 11.66 9.56 12.57
CA PRO A 149 10.72 9.45 13.67
C PRO A 149 9.37 8.95 13.16
N ILE A 150 8.67 8.21 14.02
CA ILE A 150 7.27 7.84 13.85
C ILE A 150 6.42 8.53 14.92
N ASP A 151 5.16 8.77 14.58
CA ASP A 151 4.17 9.39 15.43
C ASP A 151 2.86 8.59 15.35
N LEU A 152 2.41 8.07 16.49
CA LEU A 152 1.23 7.21 16.59
C LEU A 152 0.02 7.96 17.15
N THR A 153 0.06 9.29 17.19
CA THR A 153 -1.00 10.12 17.78
C THR A 153 -2.23 10.28 16.88
N ARG A 154 -2.07 10.04 15.57
CA ARG A 154 -3.14 10.21 14.56
C ARG A 154 -3.27 8.98 13.66
N LEU A 155 -3.42 7.80 14.26
CA LEU A 155 -3.70 6.57 13.51
C LEU A 155 -5.14 6.59 12.96
N PRO A 156 -5.36 6.15 11.70
CA PRO A 156 -6.69 6.01 11.12
C PRO A 156 -7.65 5.16 11.96
N GLN A 157 -8.92 5.56 12.05
CA GLN A 157 -9.91 4.90 12.91
C GLN A 157 -10.20 3.45 12.49
N SER A 158 -10.03 3.12 11.19
CA SER A 158 -10.20 1.77 10.65
C SER A 158 -9.02 0.84 10.91
N MET A 159 -7.88 1.37 11.40
CA MET A 159 -6.65 0.60 11.51
C MET A 159 -6.81 -0.52 12.54
N ALA A 160 -6.55 -1.75 12.08
CA ALA A 160 -6.59 -2.97 12.88
C ALA A 160 -5.21 -3.52 13.22
N GLY A 161 -4.20 -3.26 12.37
CA GLY A 161 -2.84 -3.75 12.57
C GLY A 161 -1.76 -2.90 11.90
N LEU A 162 -0.66 -2.70 12.63
CA LEU A 162 0.52 -1.96 12.18
C LEU A 162 1.81 -2.72 12.52
N TRP A 163 2.60 -3.07 11.50
CA TRP A 163 3.87 -3.78 11.66
C TRP A 163 5.01 -2.96 11.07
N LEU A 164 5.93 -2.54 11.93
CA LEU A 164 7.10 -1.72 11.59
C LEU A 164 8.41 -2.33 12.11
N GLN A 165 8.37 -3.48 12.76
CA GLN A 165 9.57 -4.17 13.27
C GLN A 165 10.58 -4.46 12.16
N GLU A 166 11.85 -4.64 12.55
CA GLU A 166 12.93 -4.93 11.61
C GLU A 166 13.14 -3.84 10.53
N ASN A 167 13.12 -2.59 10.96
CA ASN A 167 13.50 -1.41 10.17
C ASN A 167 14.74 -0.72 10.79
N ALA A 168 15.05 0.51 10.38
CA ALA A 168 16.13 1.33 10.92
C ALA A 168 15.65 2.53 11.77
N ILE A 169 14.43 2.46 12.32
CA ILE A 169 13.80 3.53 13.11
C ILE A 169 14.59 3.73 14.41
N ARG A 170 14.99 4.98 14.67
CA ARG A 170 15.73 5.37 15.88
C ARG A 170 15.02 6.54 16.55
N GLN A 171 14.45 6.32 17.73
CA GLN A 171 13.69 7.34 18.44
C GLN A 171 13.68 7.07 19.94
N SER A 172 14.03 8.06 20.76
CA SER A 172 14.04 7.87 22.22
C SER A 172 12.62 7.71 22.78
N VAL A 173 11.66 8.45 22.23
CA VAL A 173 10.27 8.50 22.69
C VAL A 173 9.34 8.52 21.50
N VAL A 174 8.45 7.53 21.42
CA VAL A 174 7.32 7.54 20.46
C VAL A 174 6.06 7.91 21.24
N LEU A 175 5.34 8.89 20.72
CA LEU A 175 4.06 9.32 21.28
C LEU A 175 2.94 8.51 20.64
N TYR A 176 1.95 8.14 21.44
CA TYR A 176 0.69 7.59 20.97
C TYR A 176 -0.48 8.31 21.66
N ASP A 177 -1.62 8.33 20.99
CA ASP A 177 -2.86 8.86 21.54
C ASP A 177 -3.94 7.76 21.55
N ARG A 178 -5.21 8.14 21.68
CA ARG A 178 -6.39 7.28 21.64
C ARG A 178 -6.22 6.20 20.58
N ILE A 179 -6.13 4.98 21.07
CA ILE A 179 -6.02 3.80 20.24
C ILE A 179 -7.33 3.67 19.44
N PRO A 180 -7.26 3.55 18.09
CA PRO A 180 -8.44 3.24 17.29
C PRO A 180 -9.16 2.00 17.82
N PRO A 181 -10.50 1.98 17.82
CA PRO A 181 -11.28 0.89 18.42
C PRO A 181 -11.06 -0.46 17.72
N ALA A 182 -10.73 -0.44 16.42
CA ALA A 182 -10.42 -1.65 15.65
C ALA A 182 -8.99 -2.18 15.86
N LEU A 183 -8.12 -1.40 16.51
CA LEU A 183 -6.69 -1.71 16.59
C LEU A 183 -6.42 -2.84 17.57
N THR A 184 -5.81 -3.91 17.07
CA THR A 184 -5.53 -5.13 17.85
C THR A 184 -4.04 -5.40 18.03
N SER A 185 -3.20 -4.88 17.15
CA SER A 185 -1.76 -5.15 17.17
C SER A 185 -0.95 -3.99 16.59
N ILE A 186 0.07 -3.57 17.33
CA ILE A 186 1.22 -2.81 16.84
C ILE A 186 2.48 -3.58 17.21
N ILE A 187 3.33 -3.86 16.23
CA ILE A 187 4.67 -4.41 16.45
C ILE A 187 5.71 -3.41 15.93
N LEU A 188 6.51 -2.86 16.86
CA LEU A 188 7.54 -1.86 16.54
C LEU A 188 8.96 -2.42 16.64
N VAL A 189 9.20 -3.40 17.49
CA VAL A 189 10.53 -3.97 17.77
C VAL A 189 10.38 -5.46 17.99
N LEU A 190 11.38 -6.27 17.61
CA LEU A 190 11.40 -7.68 17.99
C LEU A 190 12.00 -7.87 19.39
N PRO A 191 11.64 -8.95 20.11
CA PRO A 191 12.20 -9.24 21.42
C PRO A 191 13.71 -9.52 21.43
N LYS A 192 14.27 -9.99 20.31
CA LYS A 192 15.69 -10.39 20.18
C LYS A 192 16.35 -9.58 19.07
N ASN A 193 17.49 -8.97 19.39
CA ASN A 193 18.34 -8.22 18.45
C ASN A 193 17.57 -7.25 17.53
N PRO A 194 16.70 -6.36 18.07
CA PRO A 194 15.88 -5.50 17.24
C PRO A 194 16.74 -4.52 16.43
N LYS A 195 16.46 -4.39 15.13
CA LYS A 195 17.08 -3.34 14.30
C LYS A 195 16.57 -1.94 14.65
N ASN A 196 15.27 -1.81 14.90
CA ASN A 196 14.67 -0.58 15.41
C ASN A 196 15.15 -0.31 16.84
N ARG A 197 15.49 0.95 17.13
CA ARG A 197 15.90 1.41 18.46
C ARG A 197 14.89 2.43 18.98
N ILE A 198 13.86 1.94 19.67
CA ILE A 198 12.82 2.75 20.29
C ILE A 198 12.94 2.66 21.80
N GLY A 199 13.12 3.79 22.48
CA GLY A 199 13.39 3.83 23.92
C GLY A 199 12.15 3.57 24.78
N LYS A 200 11.11 4.39 24.61
CA LYS A 200 9.86 4.32 25.37
C LYS A 200 8.66 4.78 24.55
N LEU A 201 7.48 4.27 24.90
CA LEU A 201 6.19 4.73 24.42
C LEU A 201 5.56 5.63 25.48
N ARG A 202 4.97 6.75 25.06
CA ARG A 202 4.27 7.69 25.94
C ARG A 202 2.90 8.06 25.40
N ALA A 203 1.86 7.90 26.22
CA ALA A 203 0.53 8.39 25.93
C ALA A 203 0.47 9.92 26.03
N LEU A 204 -0.27 10.59 25.14
CA LEU A 204 -0.56 12.03 25.24
C LEU A 204 -1.58 12.37 26.32
N TYR A 205 -2.54 11.48 26.55
CA TYR A 205 -3.58 11.60 27.57
C TYR A 205 -3.55 10.37 28.46
N PRO A 206 -4.06 10.44 29.71
CA PRO A 206 -4.19 9.27 30.57
C PRO A 206 -5.06 8.21 29.88
N GLY A 207 -4.41 7.23 29.27
CA GLY A 207 -5.02 6.06 28.67
C GLY A 207 -4.95 4.87 29.63
N ASN A 208 -5.61 3.77 29.29
CA ASN A 208 -5.50 2.52 30.04
C ASN A 208 -4.16 1.83 29.69
N PRO A 209 -3.16 1.78 30.60
CA PRO A 209 -1.85 1.22 30.29
C PRO A 209 -1.91 -0.29 30.01
N VAL A 210 -2.89 -1.01 30.57
CA VAL A 210 -3.09 -2.44 30.33
C VAL A 210 -3.50 -2.68 28.87
N THR A 211 -4.45 -1.89 28.38
CA THR A 211 -4.88 -1.92 26.97
C THR A 211 -3.72 -1.59 26.04
N ALA A 212 -2.91 -0.59 26.38
CA ALA A 212 -1.72 -0.26 25.60
C ALA A 212 -0.71 -1.42 25.55
N CYS A 213 -0.44 -2.11 26.67
CA CYS A 213 0.46 -3.27 26.69
C CYS A 213 -0.05 -4.44 25.83
N GLN A 214 -1.37 -4.64 25.71
CA GLN A 214 -1.95 -5.68 24.87
C GLN A 214 -1.79 -5.37 23.37
N ILE A 215 -1.91 -4.10 23.00
CA ILE A 215 -1.81 -3.64 21.60
C ILE A 215 -0.35 -3.55 21.15
N PHE A 216 0.54 -2.98 21.96
CA PHE A 216 1.97 -2.88 21.66
C PHE A 216 2.67 -4.22 21.92
N GLN A 217 2.33 -5.21 21.12
CA GLN A 217 2.85 -6.56 21.21
C GLN A 217 4.37 -6.54 21.12
N THR A 218 5.02 -7.42 21.89
CA THR A 218 6.48 -7.59 21.97
C THR A 218 7.28 -6.39 22.51
N PHE A 219 6.67 -5.21 22.68
CA PHE A 219 7.33 -4.05 23.28
C PHE A 219 7.46 -4.25 24.80
N PRO A 220 8.60 -3.92 25.45
CA PRO A 220 8.75 -4.08 26.89
C PRO A 220 7.72 -3.24 27.66
N SER A 221 6.81 -3.88 28.40
CA SER A 221 5.72 -3.21 29.13
C SER A 221 6.21 -2.12 30.09
N LYS A 222 7.36 -2.33 30.76
CA LYS A 222 8.02 -1.34 31.62
C LYS A 222 8.39 -0.01 30.93
N ASN A 223 8.45 -0.02 29.60
CA ASN A 223 8.78 1.13 28.76
C ASN A 223 7.53 1.77 28.11
N ILE A 224 6.33 1.34 28.47
CA ILE A 224 5.05 1.91 28.04
C ILE A 224 4.49 2.73 29.21
N ARG A 225 4.20 4.01 29.00
CA ARG A 225 3.72 4.93 30.04
C ARG A 225 2.60 5.84 29.55
#